data_AF-A0A9W8WWT0-F1
#
_entry.id   AF-A0A9W8WWT0-F1
#
_cell.length_a   1.000
_cell.length_b   1.000
_cell.length_c   1.000
_cell.angle_alpha   90.00
_cell.angle_beta   90.00
_cell.angle_gamma   90.00
#
_symmetry.space_group_name_H-M   'P 1'
#
loop_
_entity.id
_entity.type
_entity.pdbx_description
1 polymer ?
#
loop_
_entity_poly.entity_id
_entity_poly.type
_entity_poly.pdbx_seq_one_letter_code
_entity_poly.pdbx_strand_id
1 'polypeptide(L)'
;MGHSAGGQLALTTGLCENPPRAIVDFYGCKQLGDAFWTEPSPPFAQIPPQAKEHILKIFEGPQAITSLPLFIDGKPAMGDPRCAWYITQLRDGKSISSIIPDGDYQRVDATTQLTSDFPPTYFFHGIPDVFVDRGLTVRTHERLRELGVKTKLDLGEGMGHVFDFSLQETDPLFRKHVIPALEFLQLHV
;
A
#
# COMPACT_ATOMS: atom_id res chain seq x y z
N MET A 1 4.40 7.29 9.49
CA MET A 1 4.98 6.79 8.23
C MET A 1 4.57 5.34 8.05
N GLY A 2 4.27 4.91 6.83
CA GLY A 2 3.99 3.51 6.54
C GLY A 2 4.25 3.15 5.08
N HIS A 3 4.41 1.84 4.83
CA HIS A 3 4.70 1.26 3.52
C HIS A 3 3.58 0.31 3.11
N SER A 4 3.16 0.31 1.85
CA SER A 4 2.14 -0.61 1.33
C SER A 4 0.86 -0.58 2.19
N ALA A 5 0.35 -1.71 2.69
CA ALA A 5 -0.78 -1.73 3.64
C ALA A 5 -0.55 -0.84 4.88
N GLY A 6 0.71 -0.70 5.35
CA GLY A 6 1.06 0.23 6.42
C GLY A 6 0.91 1.70 6.03
N GLY A 7 1.06 2.04 4.75
CA GLY A 7 0.80 3.39 4.22
C GLY A 7 -0.69 3.75 4.30
N GLN A 8 -1.57 2.80 3.98
CA GLN A 8 -3.02 2.92 4.18
C GLN A 8 -3.38 3.14 5.66
N LEU A 9 -2.78 2.36 6.56
CA LEU A 9 -2.97 2.54 8.00
C LEU A 9 -2.44 3.89 8.47
N ALA A 10 -1.28 4.34 7.97
CA ALA A 10 -0.72 5.64 8.29
C ALA A 10 -1.67 6.78 7.87
N LEU A 11 -2.26 6.72 6.68
CA LEU A 11 -3.29 7.68 6.26
C LEU A 11 -4.50 7.66 7.19
N THR A 12 -4.95 6.48 7.61
CA THR A 12 -6.09 6.33 8.54
C THR A 12 -5.84 7.00 9.88
N THR A 13 -4.60 7.07 10.35
CA THR A 13 -4.28 7.82 11.58
C THR A 13 -4.57 9.32 11.47
N GLY A 14 -4.66 9.88 10.26
CA GLY A 14 -5.05 11.27 10.03
C GLY A 14 -6.51 11.57 10.38
N LEU A 15 -7.34 10.54 10.59
CA LEU A 15 -8.74 10.66 11.02
C LEU A 15 -8.92 10.47 12.53
N CYS A 16 -7.86 10.14 13.28
CA CYS A 16 -7.96 9.98 14.72
C CYS A 16 -8.25 11.33 15.42
N GLU A 17 -8.83 11.29 16.62
CA GLU A 17 -9.08 12.49 17.45
C GLU A 17 -7.81 13.31 17.68
N ASN A 18 -6.67 12.63 17.82
CA ASN A 18 -5.33 13.23 17.93
C ASN A 18 -4.48 12.74 16.74
N PRO A 19 -4.62 13.35 15.56
CA PRO A 19 -3.90 12.89 14.37
C PRO A 19 -2.40 13.22 14.47
N PRO A 20 -1.53 12.51 13.73
CA PRO A 20 -0.11 12.86 13.69
C PRO A 20 0.11 14.23 13.06
N ARG A 21 1.20 14.91 13.42
CA ARG A 21 1.53 16.24 12.85
C ARG A 21 1.90 16.21 11.36
N ALA A 22 2.31 15.05 10.85
CA ALA A 22 2.53 14.79 9.44
C ALA A 22 2.48 13.28 9.15
N ILE A 23 2.14 12.91 7.92
CA ILE A 23 2.05 11.54 7.43
C ILE A 23 3.01 11.35 6.26
N VAL A 24 3.66 10.20 6.20
CA VAL A 24 4.36 9.72 5.00
C VAL A 24 3.75 8.39 4.61
N ASP A 25 3.35 8.29 3.35
CA ASP A 25 2.80 7.10 2.72
C ASP A 25 3.70 6.67 1.55
N PHE A 26 4.36 5.53 1.71
CA PHE A 26 5.13 4.88 0.66
C PHE A 26 4.26 3.81 0.00
N TYR A 27 3.87 4.09 -1.25
CA TYR A 27 3.15 3.19 -2.15
C TYR A 27 1.97 2.45 -1.51
N GLY A 28 1.24 3.11 -0.60
CA GLY A 28 0.19 2.47 0.18
C GLY A 28 -1.14 2.28 -0.55
N CYS A 29 -1.93 1.33 -0.07
CA CYS A 29 -3.29 1.09 -0.57
C CYS A 29 -4.20 2.30 -0.24
N LYS A 30 -5.12 2.61 -1.14
CA LYS A 30 -6.04 3.76 -1.03
C LYS A 30 -7.10 3.66 -2.11
N GLN A 31 -8.16 4.45 -1.98
CA GLN A 31 -9.32 4.41 -2.87
C GLN A 31 -9.80 2.97 -3.06
N LEU A 32 -10.10 2.29 -1.95
CA LEU A 32 -10.33 0.85 -1.88
C LEU A 32 -11.57 0.39 -2.66
N GLY A 33 -12.44 1.34 -3.05
CA GLY A 33 -13.56 1.10 -3.97
C GLY A 33 -13.24 1.27 -5.46
N ASP A 34 -11.99 1.59 -5.83
CA ASP A 34 -11.56 1.69 -7.22
C ASP A 34 -11.56 0.33 -7.93
N ALA A 35 -11.87 0.32 -9.23
CA ALA A 35 -11.92 -0.89 -10.06
C ALA A 35 -10.61 -1.68 -10.04
N PHE A 36 -9.46 -1.02 -9.85
CA PHE A 36 -8.15 -1.66 -9.70
C PHE A 36 -8.16 -2.81 -8.68
N TRP A 37 -8.91 -2.67 -7.58
CA TRP A 37 -8.98 -3.67 -6.52
C TRP A 37 -9.91 -4.85 -6.83
N THR A 38 -10.79 -4.68 -7.82
CA THR A 38 -11.81 -5.66 -8.22
C THR A 38 -11.47 -6.38 -9.53
N GLU A 39 -10.47 -5.90 -10.26
CA GLU A 39 -10.00 -6.49 -11.49
C GLU A 39 -8.80 -7.43 -11.23
N PRO A 40 -8.71 -8.58 -11.94
CA PRO A 40 -7.52 -9.41 -11.94
C PRO A 40 -6.25 -8.61 -12.23
N SER A 41 -5.27 -8.64 -11.33
CA SER A 41 -4.00 -7.97 -11.56
C SER A 41 -3.22 -8.68 -12.70
N PRO A 42 -2.85 -8.00 -13.81
CA PRO A 42 -2.27 -8.65 -14.98
C PRO A 42 -1.01 -9.48 -14.71
N PRO A 43 -0.06 -9.04 -13.86
CA PRO A 43 1.12 -9.86 -13.52
C PRO A 43 0.80 -11.13 -12.75
N PHE A 44 -0.27 -11.13 -11.95
CA PHE A 44 -0.65 -12.28 -11.13
C PHE A 44 -1.69 -13.19 -11.81
N ALA A 45 -2.44 -12.67 -12.79
CA ALA A 45 -3.42 -13.42 -13.59
C ALA A 45 -2.82 -14.65 -14.29
N GLN A 46 -1.52 -14.63 -14.57
CA GLN A 46 -0.80 -15.72 -15.23
C GLN A 46 -0.36 -16.84 -14.26
N ILE A 47 -0.50 -16.64 -12.94
CA ILE A 47 -0.08 -17.60 -11.93
C ILE A 47 -1.09 -18.76 -11.88
N PRO A 48 -0.64 -20.03 -12.01
CA PRO A 48 -1.53 -21.18 -11.95
C PRO A 48 -2.32 -21.27 -10.64
N PRO A 49 -3.59 -21.70 -10.70
CA PRO A 49 -4.37 -21.92 -9.49
C PRO A 49 -3.75 -22.92 -8.52
N GLN A 50 -3.80 -22.57 -7.23
CA GLN A 50 -3.46 -23.49 -6.15
C GLN A 50 -4.69 -24.27 -5.69
N ALA A 51 -4.46 -25.43 -5.10
CA ALA A 51 -5.50 -26.22 -4.47
C ALA A 51 -6.20 -25.40 -3.37
N LYS A 52 -7.53 -25.45 -3.32
CA LYS A 52 -8.33 -24.70 -2.34
C LYS A 52 -7.99 -25.15 -0.92
N GLU A 53 -7.76 -26.44 -0.73
CA GLU A 53 -7.35 -27.06 0.52
C GLU A 53 -6.03 -26.49 1.03
N HIS A 54 -5.11 -26.12 0.12
CA HIS A 54 -3.85 -25.47 0.49
C HIS A 54 -4.05 -24.02 0.91
N ILE A 55 -4.80 -23.25 0.12
CA ILE A 55 -5.07 -21.82 0.40
C ILE A 55 -5.81 -21.65 1.74
N LEU A 56 -6.77 -22.52 2.04
CA LEU A 56 -7.59 -22.40 3.25
C LEU A 56 -6.84 -22.70 4.55
N LYS A 57 -5.63 -23.28 4.49
CA LYS A 57 -4.77 -23.46 5.67
C LYS A 57 -4.38 -22.15 6.35
N ILE A 58 -4.53 -20.99 5.69
CA ILE A 58 -4.35 -19.68 6.34
C ILE A 58 -5.28 -19.49 7.55
N PHE A 59 -6.44 -20.14 7.55
CA PHE A 59 -7.43 -20.07 8.63
C PHE A 59 -7.22 -21.14 9.71
N GLU A 60 -6.23 -22.02 9.54
CA GLU A 60 -5.90 -23.07 10.48
C GLU A 60 -4.80 -22.61 11.44
N GLY A 61 -4.93 -22.98 12.72
CA GLY A 61 -3.91 -22.73 13.73
C GLY A 61 -3.77 -21.26 14.17
N PRO A 62 -2.70 -20.94 14.92
CA PRO A 62 -2.44 -19.59 15.39
C PRO A 62 -2.26 -18.63 14.22
N GLN A 63 -3.04 -17.55 14.21
CA GLN A 63 -2.92 -16.51 13.19
C GLN A 63 -1.58 -15.79 13.36
N ALA A 64 -0.71 -15.90 12.36
CA ALA A 64 0.62 -15.30 12.43
C ALA A 64 0.52 -13.76 12.38
N ILE A 65 1.16 -13.10 13.35
CA ILE A 65 1.16 -11.63 13.51
C ILE A 65 2.20 -10.98 12.55
N THR A 66 3.14 -11.76 12.04
CA THR A 66 4.15 -11.34 11.06
C THR A 66 4.08 -12.22 9.81
N SER A 67 4.63 -11.74 8.69
CA SER A 67 4.68 -12.47 7.43
C SER A 67 6.10 -12.89 7.07
N LEU A 68 6.23 -14.09 6.51
CA LEU A 68 7.41 -14.49 5.72
C LEU A 68 7.48 -13.65 4.43
N PRO A 69 8.63 -13.62 3.75
CA PRO A 69 8.75 -12.96 2.45
C PRO A 69 7.73 -13.51 1.44
N LEU A 70 7.04 -12.61 0.73
CA LEU A 70 6.06 -12.98 -0.30
C LEU A 70 6.71 -13.63 -1.53
N PHE A 71 7.99 -13.34 -1.75
CA PHE A 71 8.80 -13.87 -2.85
C PHE A 71 10.08 -14.50 -2.33
N ILE A 72 10.46 -15.62 -2.94
CA ILE A 72 11.73 -16.31 -2.74
C ILE A 72 12.35 -16.50 -4.13
N ASP A 73 13.59 -16.06 -4.31
CA ASP A 73 14.31 -16.09 -5.59
C ASP A 73 13.51 -15.50 -6.77
N GLY A 74 12.82 -14.39 -6.51
CA GLY A 74 12.00 -13.67 -7.50
C GLY A 74 10.67 -14.35 -7.85
N LYS A 75 10.30 -15.46 -7.19
CA LYS A 75 9.05 -16.18 -7.43
C LYS A 75 8.13 -16.09 -6.22
N PRO A 76 6.80 -16.00 -6.42
CA PRO A 76 5.85 -16.06 -5.32
C PRO A 76 6.04 -17.33 -4.49
N ALA A 77 6.07 -17.20 -3.17
CA ALA A 77 6.29 -18.31 -2.24
C ALA A 77 5.02 -19.18 -2.07
N MET A 78 4.49 -19.74 -3.16
CA MET A 78 3.18 -20.43 -3.20
C MET A 78 3.09 -21.67 -2.30
N GLY A 79 4.21 -22.22 -1.85
CA GLY A 79 4.23 -23.30 -0.85
C GLY A 79 3.76 -22.86 0.54
N ASP A 80 3.78 -21.56 0.84
CA ASP A 80 3.22 -20.98 2.07
C ASP A 80 1.73 -20.66 1.87
N PRO A 81 0.81 -21.14 2.73
CA PRO A 81 -0.63 -20.88 2.59
C PRO A 81 -1.02 -19.40 2.59
N ARG A 82 -0.32 -18.55 3.34
CA ARG A 82 -0.62 -17.12 3.40
C ARG A 82 -0.22 -16.42 2.10
N CYS A 83 0.97 -16.70 1.58
CA CYS A 83 1.40 -16.21 0.28
C CYS A 83 0.47 -16.72 -0.83
N ALA A 84 0.14 -18.00 -0.82
CA ALA A 84 -0.80 -18.59 -1.77
C ALA A 84 -2.17 -17.91 -1.72
N TRP A 85 -2.69 -17.64 -0.52
CA TRP A 85 -3.96 -16.95 -0.34
C TRP A 85 -3.91 -15.53 -0.90
N TYR A 86 -2.91 -14.73 -0.55
CA TYR A 86 -2.82 -13.33 -0.96
C TYR A 86 -2.64 -13.18 -2.47
N ILE A 87 -1.73 -13.95 -3.07
CA ILE A 87 -1.52 -13.97 -4.53
C ILE A 87 -2.78 -14.43 -5.26
N THR A 88 -3.52 -15.39 -4.70
CA THR A 88 -4.82 -15.80 -5.26
C THR A 88 -5.83 -14.65 -5.25
N GLN A 89 -5.87 -13.84 -4.18
CA GLN A 89 -6.78 -12.70 -4.15
C GLN A 89 -6.41 -11.63 -5.19
N LEU A 90 -5.11 -11.36 -5.39
CA LEU A 90 -4.64 -10.43 -6.42
C LEU A 90 -4.95 -10.94 -7.84
N ARG A 91 -4.73 -12.25 -8.08
CA ARG A 91 -5.06 -12.91 -9.34
C ARG A 91 -6.56 -12.81 -9.65
N ASP A 92 -7.41 -12.98 -8.65
CA ASP A 92 -8.87 -13.06 -8.85
C ASP A 92 -9.58 -11.69 -8.78
N GLY A 93 -8.84 -10.59 -8.55
CA GLY A 93 -9.46 -9.27 -8.34
C GLY A 93 -10.28 -9.20 -7.05
N LYS A 94 -9.78 -9.83 -5.97
CA LYS A 94 -10.47 -9.95 -4.68
C LYS A 94 -9.63 -9.47 -3.49
N SER A 95 -8.53 -8.76 -3.76
CA SER A 95 -7.56 -8.35 -2.73
C SER A 95 -8.19 -7.55 -1.59
N ILE A 96 -9.17 -6.71 -1.89
CA ILE A 96 -9.91 -5.92 -0.90
C ILE A 96 -11.20 -6.63 -0.44
N SER A 97 -12.01 -7.15 -1.37
CA SER A 97 -13.30 -7.77 -1.03
C SER A 97 -13.18 -9.02 -0.15
N SER A 98 -12.05 -9.74 -0.24
CA SER A 98 -11.80 -10.90 0.63
C SER A 98 -11.43 -10.52 2.06
N ILE A 99 -11.06 -9.26 2.31
CA ILE A 99 -10.73 -8.73 3.64
C ILE A 99 -11.93 -7.95 4.22
N ILE A 100 -12.66 -7.23 3.37
CA ILE A 100 -13.82 -6.40 3.74
C ILE A 100 -15.04 -6.90 2.96
N PRO A 101 -15.65 -8.03 3.39
CA PRO A 101 -16.68 -8.72 2.61
C PRO A 101 -18.03 -8.01 2.61
N ASP A 102 -18.24 -7.06 3.52
CA ASP A 102 -19.45 -6.21 3.56
C ASP A 102 -19.44 -5.11 2.49
N GLY A 103 -18.29 -4.88 1.83
CA GLY A 103 -18.13 -3.84 0.81
C GLY A 103 -18.12 -2.41 1.36
N ASP A 104 -18.14 -2.22 2.68
CA ASP A 104 -18.08 -0.90 3.31
C ASP A 104 -16.64 -0.41 3.38
N TYR A 105 -16.08 -0.08 2.22
CA TYR A 105 -14.71 0.37 2.08
C TYR A 105 -14.50 1.78 2.66
N GLN A 106 -15.55 2.61 2.69
CA GLN A 106 -15.47 3.98 3.23
C GLN A 106 -15.05 3.98 4.71
N ARG A 107 -15.53 2.99 5.47
CA ARG A 107 -15.21 2.81 6.89
C ARG A 107 -13.72 2.58 7.16
N VAL A 108 -12.97 2.07 6.19
CA VAL A 108 -11.54 1.73 6.37
C VAL A 108 -10.60 2.52 5.46
N ASP A 109 -11.14 3.35 4.57
CA ASP A 109 -10.35 4.13 3.62
C ASP A 109 -10.40 5.62 3.94
N ALA A 110 -9.30 6.11 4.50
CA ALA A 110 -9.15 7.52 4.86
C ALA A 110 -9.34 8.48 3.68
N THR A 111 -9.06 8.03 2.46
CA THR A 111 -9.16 8.88 1.26
C THR A 111 -10.59 9.29 0.92
N THR A 112 -11.58 8.60 1.49
CA THR A 112 -13.00 8.93 1.35
C THR A 112 -13.46 10.02 2.33
N GLN A 113 -12.63 10.36 3.34
CA GLN A 113 -12.98 11.25 4.45
C GLN A 113 -11.99 12.41 4.61
N LEU A 114 -11.26 12.76 3.55
CA LEU A 114 -10.27 13.85 3.58
C LEU A 114 -10.92 15.22 3.76
N THR A 115 -10.35 16.03 4.65
CA THR A 115 -10.79 17.41 4.93
C THR A 115 -9.62 18.39 4.79
N SER A 116 -9.89 19.69 4.88
CA SER A 116 -8.84 20.73 4.90
C SER A 116 -7.94 20.67 6.15
N ASP A 117 -8.41 20.01 7.22
CA ASP A 117 -7.67 19.87 8.47
C ASP A 117 -6.84 18.58 8.53
N PHE A 118 -6.84 17.80 7.44
CA PHE A 118 -6.06 16.57 7.37
C PHE A 118 -4.56 16.86 7.52
N PRO A 119 -3.78 15.97 8.17
CA PRO A 119 -2.37 16.24 8.38
C PRO A 119 -1.59 16.45 7.07
N PRO A 120 -0.55 17.31 7.09
CA PRO A 120 0.43 17.39 6.03
C PRO A 120 0.91 16.00 5.61
N THR A 121 0.85 15.69 4.31
CA THR A 121 1.08 14.33 3.83
C THR A 121 2.11 14.32 2.71
N TYR A 122 3.09 13.41 2.81
CA TYR A 122 4.04 13.13 1.75
C TYR A 122 3.77 11.75 1.15
N PHE A 123 3.68 11.70 -0.17
CA PHE A 123 3.54 10.46 -0.91
C PHE A 123 4.82 10.15 -1.67
N PHE A 124 5.25 8.89 -1.58
CA PHE A 124 6.21 8.34 -2.52
C PHE A 124 5.60 7.13 -3.23
N HIS A 125 5.71 7.05 -4.56
CA HIS A 125 5.18 5.91 -5.31
C HIS A 125 6.05 5.56 -6.52
N GLY A 126 6.36 4.28 -6.66
CA GLY A 126 7.04 3.74 -7.83
C GLY A 126 6.18 3.78 -9.09
N ILE A 127 6.71 4.24 -10.22
CA ILE A 127 5.96 4.29 -11.49
C ILE A 127 5.56 2.88 -11.99
N PRO A 128 6.47 1.89 -12.05
CA PRO A 128 6.13 0.52 -12.45
C PRO A 128 5.57 -0.34 -11.32
N ASP A 129 4.97 0.23 -10.27
CA ASP A 129 4.33 -0.54 -9.21
C ASP A 129 3.14 -1.36 -9.77
N VAL A 130 3.13 -2.66 -9.47
CA VAL A 130 2.11 -3.61 -9.91
C VAL A 130 1.18 -4.09 -8.79
N PHE A 131 1.47 -3.74 -7.54
CA PHE A 131 0.66 -4.05 -6.38
C PHE A 131 -0.35 -2.97 -6.07
N VAL A 132 0.03 -1.71 -6.32
CA VAL A 132 -0.85 -0.56 -6.14
C VAL A 132 -0.69 0.38 -7.31
N ASP A 133 -1.79 0.66 -8.00
CA ASP A 133 -1.79 1.62 -9.10
C ASP A 133 -1.41 3.03 -8.61
N ARG A 134 -0.35 3.58 -9.21
CA ARG A 134 0.16 4.92 -8.88
C ARG A 134 -0.90 6.02 -9.07
N GLY A 135 -1.82 5.86 -10.01
CA GLY A 135 -2.92 6.78 -10.26
C GLY A 135 -3.79 7.02 -9.03
N LEU A 136 -3.97 6.01 -8.17
CA LEU A 136 -4.67 6.16 -6.89
C LEU A 136 -3.95 7.17 -5.96
N THR A 137 -2.62 7.12 -5.94
CA THR A 137 -1.78 8.06 -5.18
C THR A 137 -1.82 9.46 -5.76
N VAL A 138 -1.70 9.59 -7.08
CA VAL A 138 -1.81 10.88 -7.77
C VAL A 138 -3.16 11.53 -7.45
N ARG A 139 -4.28 10.83 -7.62
CA ARG A 139 -5.60 11.39 -7.33
C ARG A 139 -5.78 11.80 -5.87
N THR A 140 -5.22 11.02 -4.93
CA THR A 140 -5.30 11.33 -3.50
C THR A 140 -4.46 12.56 -3.15
N HIS A 141 -3.26 12.69 -3.70
CA HIS A 141 -2.45 13.90 -3.59
C HIS A 141 -3.20 15.13 -4.10
N GLU A 142 -3.78 15.03 -5.30
CA GLU A 142 -4.55 16.11 -5.91
C GLU A 142 -5.71 16.55 -5.03
N ARG A 143 -6.44 15.58 -4.46
CA ARG A 143 -7.55 15.88 -3.55
C ARG A 143 -7.10 16.64 -2.29
N LEU A 144 -5.99 16.24 -1.67
CA LEU A 144 -5.42 16.97 -0.53
C LEU A 144 -4.98 18.39 -0.92
N ARG A 145 -4.38 18.54 -2.11
CA ARG A 145 -3.98 19.85 -2.63
C ARG A 145 -5.17 20.78 -2.83
N GLU A 146 -6.27 20.29 -3.40
CA GLU A 146 -7.52 21.04 -3.56
C GLU A 146 -8.14 21.47 -2.22
N LEU A 147 -7.98 20.65 -1.19
CA LEU A 147 -8.40 20.96 0.18
C LEU A 147 -7.49 21.96 0.90
N GLY A 148 -6.39 22.39 0.26
CA GLY A 148 -5.41 23.29 0.86
C GLY A 148 -4.45 22.62 1.84
N VAL A 149 -4.47 21.29 1.94
CA VAL A 149 -3.56 20.53 2.79
C VAL A 149 -2.15 20.56 2.21
N LYS A 150 -1.15 20.81 3.06
CA LYS A 150 0.26 20.75 2.64
C LYS A 150 0.61 19.32 2.23
N THR A 151 0.80 19.11 0.93
CA THR A 151 1.07 17.77 0.38
C THR A 151 2.27 17.80 -0.57
N LYS A 152 2.96 16.66 -0.67
CA LYS A 152 4.04 16.42 -1.65
C LYS A 152 3.86 15.05 -2.27
N LEU A 153 4.23 14.94 -3.55
CA LEU A 153 4.28 13.68 -4.29
C LEU A 153 5.63 13.55 -4.97
N ASP A 154 6.29 12.43 -4.74
CA ASP A 154 7.48 12.00 -5.46
C ASP A 154 7.21 10.66 -6.13
N LEU A 155 7.59 10.57 -7.41
CA LEU A 155 7.33 9.44 -8.29
C LEU A 155 8.65 8.84 -8.76
N GLY A 156 8.90 7.59 -8.38
CA GLY A 156 10.12 6.87 -8.69
C GLY A 156 10.09 6.24 -10.09
N GLU A 157 10.89 6.77 -11.02
CA GLU A 157 11.13 6.13 -12.32
C GLU A 157 11.90 4.80 -12.15
N GLY A 158 11.41 3.73 -12.78
CA GLY A 158 12.04 2.41 -12.70
C GLY A 158 11.94 1.73 -11.33
N MET A 159 11.23 2.32 -10.37
CA MET A 159 11.09 1.79 -9.01
C MET A 159 9.79 1.02 -8.86
N GLY A 160 9.86 -0.28 -8.61
CA GLY A 160 8.67 -1.11 -8.36
C GLY A 160 8.09 -0.90 -6.97
N HIS A 161 7.17 -1.80 -6.59
CA HIS A 161 6.71 -1.90 -5.21
C HIS A 161 7.88 -2.29 -4.29
N VAL A 162 7.87 -1.81 -3.05
CA VAL A 162 8.89 -2.15 -2.03
C VAL A 162 10.34 -1.83 -2.43
N PHE A 163 10.53 -0.86 -3.34
CA PHE A 163 11.84 -0.52 -3.92
C PHE A 163 12.91 -0.16 -2.86
N ASP A 164 12.48 0.39 -1.71
CA ASP A 164 13.34 0.90 -0.66
C ASP A 164 13.88 -0.19 0.28
N PHE A 165 13.30 -1.40 0.24
CA PHE A 165 13.66 -2.48 1.15
C PHE A 165 15.13 -2.91 1.04
N SER A 166 15.72 -2.83 -0.15
CA SER A 166 17.12 -3.18 -0.38
C SER A 166 18.06 -1.97 -0.40
N LEU A 167 17.54 -0.75 -0.30
CA LEU A 167 18.37 0.44 -0.37
C LEU A 167 19.15 0.64 0.93
N GLN A 168 20.40 1.07 0.78
CA GLN A 168 21.25 1.49 1.90
C GLN A 168 21.24 3.03 1.99
N GLU A 169 21.55 3.59 3.16
CA GLU A 169 21.61 5.06 3.34
C GLU A 169 22.61 5.76 2.39
N THR A 170 23.63 5.03 1.96
CA THR A 170 24.65 5.51 1.00
C THR A 170 24.16 5.45 -0.45
N ASP A 171 23.05 4.77 -0.73
CA ASP A 171 22.50 4.63 -2.07
C ASP A 171 21.96 6.00 -2.57
N PRO A 172 22.35 6.46 -3.78
CA PRO A 172 21.80 7.68 -4.36
C PRO A 172 20.27 7.70 -4.44
N LEU A 173 19.62 6.56 -4.66
CA LEU A 173 18.17 6.44 -4.71
C LEU A 173 17.53 6.63 -3.33
N PHE A 174 18.17 6.15 -2.26
CA PHE A 174 17.72 6.40 -0.89
C PHE A 174 17.76 7.89 -0.58
N ARG A 175 18.88 8.54 -0.91
CA ARG A 175 19.04 9.99 -0.73
C ARG A 175 18.03 10.80 -1.54
N LYS A 176 17.71 10.33 -2.75
CA LYS A 176 16.77 11.02 -3.64
C LYS A 176 15.31 10.89 -3.19
N HIS A 177 14.91 9.71 -2.72
CA HIS A 177 13.49 9.38 -2.56
C HIS A 177 13.06 9.18 -1.10
N VAL A 178 13.94 8.66 -0.25
CA VAL A 178 13.62 8.38 1.17
C VAL A 178 13.92 9.57 2.06
N ILE A 179 15.09 10.20 1.90
CA ILE A 179 15.50 11.35 2.73
C ILE A 179 14.49 12.51 2.67
N PRO A 180 13.98 12.95 1.51
CA PRO A 180 13.02 14.06 1.47
C PRO A 180 11.72 13.79 2.22
N ALA A 181 11.30 12.53 2.32
CA ALA A 181 10.14 12.12 3.11
C ALA A 181 10.42 12.19 4.62
N LEU A 182 11.62 11.81 5.05
CA LEU A 182 12.07 11.95 6.44
C LEU A 182 12.22 13.42 6.84
N GLU A 183 12.82 14.24 5.96
CA GLU A 183 12.91 15.69 6.14
C GLU A 183 11.52 16.33 6.21
N PHE A 184 10.57 15.86 5.39
CA PHE A 184 9.17 16.30 5.48
C PHE A 184 8.60 16.03 6.87
N LEU A 185 8.80 14.85 7.46
CA LEU A 185 8.37 14.60 8.84
C LEU A 185 9.05 15.55 9.83
N GLN A 186 10.36 15.72 9.72
CA GLN A 186 11.14 16.57 10.62
C GLN A 186 10.66 18.03 10.63
N LEU A 187 10.26 18.58 9.48
CA LEU A 187 9.69 19.94 9.38
C LEU A 187 8.39 20.14 10.16
N HIS A 188 7.76 19.04 10.57
CA HIS A 188 6.47 19.00 11.24
C HIS A 188 6.54 18.41 12.66
N VAL A 189 7.75 18.22 13.22
CA VAL A 189 7.98 17.86 14.63
C VAL A 189 8.28 19.10 15.48
#